data_AF-A0A1M5RGR5-F1
#
_entry.id   AF-A0A1M5RGR5-F1
#
_cell.length_a   1.000
_cell.length_b   1.000
_cell.length_c   1.000
_cell.angle_alpha   90.00
_cell.angle_beta   90.00
_cell.angle_gamma   90.00
#
_symmetry.space_group_name_H-M   'P 1'
#
loop_
_entity.id
_entity.type
_entity.pdbx_description
1 polymer ?
#
loop_
_entity_poly.entity_id
_entity_poly.type
_entity_poly.pdbx_seq_one_letter_code
_entity_poly.pdbx_strand_id
1 'polypeptide(L)'
;MALTINGIPFDGDPQTDWLDPTFISTNSVATAKRRNFYIWNCRTQKGTSRLRLDQDGKLTVPNLVEFHVDTFGAFGTPDPTATLLMKAKVLKALKFRGVNDLITVSHRAFGKHKIKVDASGFDWLKPIASYRLWLQINFHFFKFTNAKQRMHFFIGLPHSADLAVEIIEFCQPDQLESSLENGKSVEPIDLGVFENGKPGSKELRRRYLREKIRQLNAALLTEMLHQELLRRERDRYQRELEALE
;
A
#
# COMPACT_ATOMS: atom_id res chain seq x y z
N MET A 1 16.11 -2.05 -12.57
CA MET A 1 15.29 -1.65 -13.75
C MET A 1 15.45 -0.15 -13.94
N ALA A 2 15.69 0.30 -15.16
CA ALA A 2 15.72 1.73 -15.49
C ALA A 2 14.34 2.17 -16.00
N LEU A 3 13.83 3.30 -15.50
CA LEU A 3 12.64 3.97 -15.98
C LEU A 3 13.07 5.26 -16.69
N THR A 4 12.73 5.40 -17.96
CA THR A 4 12.99 6.65 -18.71
C THR A 4 11.73 7.50 -18.76
N ILE A 5 11.79 8.71 -18.20
CA ILE A 5 10.69 9.69 -18.24
C ILE A 5 11.16 10.91 -19.00
N ASN A 6 10.47 11.26 -20.10
CA ASN A 6 10.82 12.40 -20.94
C ASN A 6 12.31 12.45 -21.34
N GLY A 7 12.89 11.28 -21.65
CA GLY A 7 14.29 11.12 -22.05
C GLY A 7 15.30 11.10 -20.89
N ILE A 8 14.85 11.20 -19.64
CA ILE A 8 15.71 11.15 -18.45
C ILE A 8 15.62 9.76 -17.82
N PRO A 9 16.74 9.01 -17.74
CA PRO A 9 16.75 7.68 -17.12
C PRO A 9 16.79 7.78 -15.58
N PHE A 10 16.10 6.87 -14.92
CA PHE A 10 16.14 6.69 -13.47
C PHE A 10 16.34 5.22 -13.14
N ASP A 11 17.31 4.93 -12.27
CA ASP A 11 17.52 3.59 -11.73
C ASP A 11 16.57 3.39 -10.55
N GLY A 12 15.75 2.34 -10.61
CA GLY A 12 14.74 2.04 -9.60
C GLY A 12 15.18 0.92 -8.67
N ASP A 13 15.49 1.25 -7.42
CA ASP A 13 15.95 0.31 -6.39
C ASP A 13 14.87 0.03 -5.33
N PRO A 14 14.66 -1.25 -4.94
CA PRO A 14 13.69 -1.60 -3.91
C PRO A 14 14.07 -0.98 -2.58
N GLN A 15 13.08 -0.52 -1.81
CA GLN A 15 13.25 0.02 -0.46
C GLN A 15 12.65 -0.98 0.52
N THR A 16 13.46 -1.96 0.91
CA THR A 16 13.08 -3.14 1.71
C THR A 16 13.52 -3.05 3.16
N ASP A 17 14.63 -2.35 3.41
CA ASP A 17 15.21 -2.21 4.75
C ASP A 17 14.41 -1.22 5.59
N TRP A 18 14.06 -0.06 5.05
CA TRP A 18 13.34 0.99 5.79
C TRP A 18 12.60 1.87 4.79
N LEU A 19 11.28 1.95 4.93
CA LEU A 19 10.69 3.28 4.92
C LEU A 19 10.73 3.71 6.37
N ASP A 20 11.43 4.80 6.65
CA ASP A 20 11.35 5.49 7.93
C ASP A 20 9.87 5.50 8.39
N PRO A 21 9.55 5.07 9.63
CA PRO A 21 8.19 5.19 10.16
C PRO A 21 7.59 6.60 9.93
N THR A 22 8.44 7.64 9.89
CA THR A 22 8.06 9.01 9.55
C THR A 22 7.68 9.22 8.07
N PHE A 23 8.27 8.45 7.14
CA PHE A 23 7.86 8.40 5.73
C PHE A 23 6.48 7.75 5.59
N ILE A 24 6.24 6.66 6.33
CA ILE A 24 4.93 5.99 6.34
C ILE A 24 3.84 6.89 6.94
N SER A 25 4.22 7.79 7.86
CA SER A 25 3.31 8.71 8.53
C SER A 25 3.11 10.05 7.82
N THR A 26 3.68 10.29 6.63
CA THR A 26 3.30 11.51 5.90
C THR A 26 1.81 11.47 5.58
N ASN A 27 1.12 12.61 5.67
CA ASN A 27 -0.34 12.65 5.47
C ASN A 27 -0.77 12.06 4.12
N SER A 28 0.05 12.20 3.07
CA SER A 28 -0.22 11.65 1.74
C SER A 28 -0.12 10.12 1.73
N VAL A 29 0.90 9.54 2.37
CA VAL A 29 1.06 8.07 2.50
C VAL A 29 -0.02 7.49 3.42
N ALA A 30 -0.27 8.12 4.56
CA ALA A 30 -1.31 7.69 5.50
C ALA A 30 -2.70 7.67 4.87
N THR A 31 -3.06 8.72 4.13
CA THR A 31 -4.34 8.81 3.39
C THR A 31 -4.40 7.82 2.22
N ALA A 32 -3.26 7.58 1.55
CA ALA A 32 -3.20 6.63 0.46
C ALA A 32 -3.37 5.19 0.97
N LYS A 33 -2.78 4.86 2.13
CA LYS A 33 -2.83 3.55 2.79
C LYS A 33 -4.19 3.26 3.39
N ARG A 34 -4.81 4.21 4.12
CA ARG A 34 -6.08 3.95 4.81
C ARG A 34 -7.20 4.78 4.22
N ARG A 35 -8.20 4.12 3.64
CA ARG A 35 -9.34 4.76 2.97
C ARG A 35 -10.65 4.28 3.56
N ASN A 36 -11.55 5.19 3.87
CA ASN A 36 -12.92 4.82 4.22
C ASN A 36 -13.59 4.26 2.96
N PHE A 37 -13.99 2.99 3.00
CA PHE A 37 -14.60 2.30 1.88
C PHE A 37 -16.12 2.36 1.93
N TYR A 38 -16.70 2.06 3.09
CA TYR A 38 -18.14 1.85 3.24
C TYR A 38 -18.60 2.23 4.64
N ILE A 39 -19.81 2.75 4.73
CA ILE A 39 -20.47 3.03 6.01
C ILE A 39 -21.84 2.38 5.99
N TRP A 40 -22.16 1.62 7.03
CA TRP A 40 -23.49 1.09 7.31
C TRP A 40 -24.09 1.79 8.53
N ASN A 41 -25.37 2.15 8.45
CA ASN A 41 -26.12 2.71 9.55
C ASN A 41 -27.30 1.77 9.88
N CYS A 42 -27.27 1.14 11.06
CA CYS A 42 -28.28 0.17 11.48
C CYS A 42 -29.65 0.83 11.76
N ARG A 43 -29.69 2.07 12.26
CA ARG A 43 -30.94 2.79 12.56
C ARG A 43 -31.75 3.11 11.30
N THR A 44 -31.06 3.52 10.23
CA THR A 44 -31.67 3.90 8.95
C THR A 44 -31.69 2.76 7.93
N GLN A 45 -31.01 1.65 8.23
CA GLN A 45 -30.79 0.50 7.35
C GLN A 45 -30.23 0.89 5.98
N LYS A 46 -29.31 1.85 5.97
CA LYS A 46 -28.68 2.37 4.74
C LYS A 46 -27.18 2.18 4.77
N GLY A 47 -26.68 1.70 3.64
CA GLY A 47 -25.26 1.58 3.34
C GLY A 47 -24.82 2.59 2.30
N THR A 48 -23.67 3.22 2.51
CA THR A 48 -23.08 4.19 1.59
C THR A 48 -21.65 3.80 1.28
N SER A 49 -21.38 3.44 0.02
CA SER A 49 -20.01 3.32 -0.47
C SER A 49 -19.39 4.70 -0.63
N ARG A 50 -18.16 4.86 -0.13
CA ARG A 50 -17.35 6.07 -0.24
C ARG A 50 -16.38 6.01 -1.41
N LEU A 51 -16.09 4.81 -1.92
CA LEU A 51 -15.24 4.60 -3.07
C LEU A 51 -16.04 4.06 -4.26
N ARG A 52 -15.66 4.48 -5.46
CA ARG A 52 -16.30 4.03 -6.71
C ARG A 52 -15.65 2.72 -7.14
N LEU A 53 -16.46 1.67 -7.25
CA LEU A 53 -16.09 0.42 -7.89
C LEU A 53 -16.36 0.50 -9.40
N ASP A 54 -15.61 -0.27 -10.18
CA ASP A 54 -15.94 -0.48 -11.59
C ASP A 54 -17.09 -1.50 -11.77
N GLN A 55 -17.46 -1.78 -13.02
CA GLN A 55 -18.57 -2.68 -13.35
C GLN A 55 -18.34 -4.12 -12.86
N ASP A 56 -17.08 -4.51 -12.64
CA ASP A 56 -16.69 -5.83 -12.15
C ASP A 56 -16.59 -5.88 -10.62
N GLY A 57 -17.00 -4.81 -9.92
CA GLY A 57 -16.87 -4.70 -8.47
C GLY A 57 -15.43 -4.49 -7.99
N LYS A 58 -14.52 -4.06 -8.87
CA LYS A 58 -13.12 -3.83 -8.54
C LYS A 58 -12.84 -2.37 -8.24
N LEU A 59 -11.99 -2.13 -7.24
CA LEU A 59 -11.46 -0.82 -6.94
C LEU A 59 -10.14 -0.61 -7.68
N THR A 60 -10.04 0.48 -8.43
CA THR A 60 -8.76 0.91 -9.01
C THR A 60 -7.95 1.68 -7.97
N VAL A 61 -6.76 1.20 -7.66
CA VAL A 61 -5.84 1.83 -6.71
C VAL A 61 -4.65 2.43 -7.48
N PRO A 62 -4.42 3.74 -7.37
CA PRO A 62 -3.29 4.37 -8.05
C PRO A 62 -1.98 4.02 -7.37
N ASN A 63 -0.90 3.95 -8.15
CA ASN A 63 0.45 4.04 -7.61
C ASN A 63 0.61 5.32 -6.79
N LEU A 64 1.39 5.21 -5.73
CA LEU A 64 1.76 6.32 -4.87
C LEU A 64 3.07 6.93 -5.39
N VAL A 65 3.17 8.27 -5.38
CA VAL A 65 4.39 8.99 -5.73
C VAL A 65 4.73 9.90 -4.58
N GLU A 66 5.95 9.79 -4.07
CA GLU A 66 6.41 10.56 -2.93
C GLU A 66 7.80 11.17 -3.18
N PHE A 67 8.05 12.27 -2.49
CA PHE A 67 9.35 12.91 -2.46
C PHE A 67 9.82 12.88 -1.01
N HIS A 68 11.05 12.44 -0.81
CA HIS A 68 11.69 12.38 0.49
C HIS A 68 13.16 12.61 0.27
N VAL A 69 13.84 13.34 1.14
CA VAL A 69 15.31 13.40 1.14
C VAL A 69 15.76 12.71 2.40
N ASP A 70 16.58 11.68 2.25
CA ASP A 70 17.09 10.89 3.37
C ASP A 70 17.80 11.84 4.34
N THR A 71 17.23 12.00 5.53
CA THR A 71 17.88 12.62 6.67
C THR A 71 18.94 11.65 7.17
N PHE A 72 20.17 12.14 7.35
CA PHE A 72 21.23 11.34 7.97
C PHE A 72 20.85 11.09 9.44
N GLY A 73 20.33 9.90 9.76
CA GLY A 73 20.09 9.46 11.14
C GLY A 73 18.83 8.58 11.29
N ALA A 74 18.87 7.64 12.23
CA ALA A 74 17.85 6.60 12.42
C ALA A 74 16.44 7.10 12.86
N PHE A 75 16.26 8.41 13.08
CA PHE A 75 15.02 8.99 13.65
C PHE A 75 14.70 10.41 13.12
N GLY A 76 15.30 10.83 12.00
CA GLY A 76 15.12 12.20 11.52
C GLY A 76 13.85 12.34 10.69
N THR A 77 12.85 13.10 11.15
CA THR A 77 11.75 13.53 10.29
C THR A 77 12.29 14.17 9.00
N PRO A 78 11.70 13.89 7.83
CA PRO A 78 12.16 14.43 6.56
C PRO A 78 12.27 15.94 6.62
N ASP A 79 13.37 16.55 6.17
CA ASP A 79 13.44 18.00 6.03
C ASP A 79 12.37 18.44 5.00
N PRO A 80 11.34 19.19 5.41
CA PRO A 80 10.28 19.63 4.50
C PRO A 80 10.81 20.50 3.37
N THR A 81 11.84 21.31 3.65
CA THR A 81 12.45 22.22 2.67
C THR A 81 13.20 21.41 1.61
N ALA A 82 14.07 20.48 2.03
CA ALA A 82 14.78 19.60 1.12
C ALA A 82 13.82 18.76 0.27
N THR A 83 12.73 18.28 0.86
CA THR A 83 11.67 17.53 0.18
C THR A 83 10.97 18.39 -0.90
N LEU A 84 10.61 19.63 -0.57
CA LEU A 84 10.01 20.57 -1.52
C LEU A 84 10.98 20.93 -2.66
N LEU A 85 12.26 21.14 -2.35
CA LEU A 85 13.29 21.41 -3.36
C LEU A 85 13.49 20.22 -4.30
N MET A 86 13.54 18.99 -3.76
CA MET A 86 13.63 17.77 -4.56
C MET A 86 12.42 17.61 -5.47
N LYS A 87 11.21 17.80 -4.94
CA LYS A 87 9.96 17.81 -5.71
C LYS A 87 10.02 18.84 -6.84
N ALA A 88 10.35 20.08 -6.54
CA ALA A 88 10.42 21.15 -7.54
C ALA A 88 11.47 20.85 -8.61
N LYS A 89 12.62 20.31 -8.21
CA LYS A 89 13.71 19.93 -9.12
C LYS A 89 13.29 18.82 -10.09
N VAL A 90 12.69 17.75 -9.57
CA VAL A 90 12.19 16.63 -10.39
C VAL A 90 11.11 17.11 -11.35
N LEU A 91 10.09 17.82 -10.87
CA LEU A 91 8.99 18.29 -11.72
C LEU A 91 9.49 19.23 -12.82
N LYS A 92 10.41 20.15 -12.49
CA LYS A 92 11.01 21.06 -13.47
C LYS A 92 11.83 20.30 -14.52
N ALA A 93 12.69 19.37 -14.11
CA ALA A 93 13.52 18.58 -15.02
C ALA A 93 12.66 17.73 -15.98
N LEU A 94 11.58 17.15 -15.45
CA LEU A 94 10.63 16.34 -16.22
C LEU A 94 9.61 17.18 -17.01
N LYS A 95 9.62 18.52 -16.89
CA LYS A 95 8.62 19.41 -17.53
C LYS A 95 7.18 19.08 -17.12
N PHE A 96 6.96 18.67 -15.88
CA PHE A 96 5.65 18.38 -15.31
C PHE A 96 5.08 19.57 -14.56
N ARG A 97 3.76 19.74 -14.64
CA ARG A 97 3.02 20.80 -13.93
C ARG A 97 2.78 20.41 -12.48
N GLY A 98 2.68 19.12 -12.19
CA GLY A 98 2.47 18.64 -10.83
C GLY A 98 2.72 17.15 -10.65
N VAL A 99 2.53 16.68 -9.41
CA VAL A 99 2.72 15.28 -9.03
C VAL A 99 1.77 14.35 -9.78
N ASN A 100 0.56 14.82 -10.14
CA ASN A 100 -0.40 14.05 -10.91
C ASN A 100 0.12 13.62 -12.30
N ASP A 101 1.02 14.40 -12.91
CA ASP A 101 1.65 14.02 -14.17
C ASP A 101 2.60 12.82 -13.94
N LEU A 102 3.36 12.84 -12.85
CA LEU A 102 4.25 11.75 -12.47
C LEU A 102 3.46 10.49 -12.05
N ILE A 103 2.32 10.64 -11.36
CA ILE A 103 1.38 9.55 -11.09
C ILE A 103 0.87 8.96 -12.42
N THR A 104 0.48 9.81 -13.37
CA THR A 104 0.00 9.37 -14.70
C THR A 104 1.09 8.60 -15.46
N VAL A 105 2.33 9.08 -15.44
CA VAL A 105 3.48 8.37 -16.02
C VAL A 105 3.70 7.04 -15.32
N SER A 106 3.62 6.99 -14.00
CA SER A 106 3.74 5.74 -13.26
C SER A 106 2.67 4.72 -13.66
N HIS A 107 1.41 5.14 -13.87
CA HIS A 107 0.35 4.25 -14.35
C HIS A 107 0.61 3.76 -15.77
N ARG A 108 1.19 4.62 -16.63
CA ARG A 108 1.59 4.21 -17.98
C ARG A 108 2.75 3.22 -17.95
N ALA A 109 3.70 3.36 -17.04
CA ALA A 109 4.85 2.48 -16.93
C ALA A 109 4.49 1.13 -16.28
N PHE A 110 3.74 1.17 -15.18
CA PHE A 110 3.53 0.03 -14.29
C PHE A 110 2.12 -0.55 -14.35
N GLY A 111 1.19 0.12 -15.01
CA GLY A 111 -0.22 -0.25 -15.02
C GLY A 111 -1.00 0.37 -13.86
N LYS A 112 -2.32 0.16 -13.88
CA LYS A 112 -3.20 0.49 -12.77
C LYS A 112 -3.57 -0.81 -12.06
N HIS A 113 -3.41 -0.82 -10.75
CA HIS A 113 -3.73 -1.96 -9.92
C HIS A 113 -5.22 -1.98 -9.60
N LYS A 114 -5.82 -3.16 -9.68
CA LYS A 114 -7.21 -3.37 -9.31
C LYS A 114 -7.31 -4.43 -8.24
N ILE A 115 -8.22 -4.26 -7.29
CA ILE A 115 -8.54 -5.28 -6.29
C ILE A 115 -10.05 -5.48 -6.24
N LYS A 116 -10.48 -6.73 -6.12
CA LYS A 116 -11.88 -7.04 -5.86
C LYS A 116 -12.16 -6.74 -4.40
N VAL A 117 -13.13 -5.88 -4.14
CA VAL A 117 -13.52 -5.55 -2.77
C VAL A 117 -14.80 -6.30 -2.44
N ASP A 118 -14.76 -7.15 -1.44
CA ASP A 118 -15.92 -7.88 -0.93
C ASP A 118 -16.14 -7.55 0.56
N ALA A 119 -17.26 -6.91 0.85
CA ALA A 119 -17.65 -6.53 2.21
C ALA A 119 -18.62 -7.53 2.86
N SER A 120 -19.00 -8.60 2.17
CA SER A 120 -20.00 -9.57 2.64
C SER A 120 -19.60 -10.27 3.94
N GLY A 121 -18.30 -10.39 4.21
CA GLY A 121 -17.78 -10.90 5.49
C GLY A 121 -18.24 -10.10 6.72
N PHE A 122 -18.70 -8.86 6.54
CA PHE A 122 -19.21 -7.98 7.60
C PHE A 122 -20.74 -7.85 7.60
N ASP A 123 -21.45 -8.50 6.68
CA ASP A 123 -22.90 -8.33 6.53
C ASP A 123 -23.70 -8.78 7.77
N TRP A 124 -23.15 -9.71 8.55
CA TRP A 124 -23.73 -10.16 9.82
C TRP A 124 -23.82 -9.04 10.87
N LEU A 125 -23.01 -7.98 10.75
CA LEU A 125 -23.08 -6.81 11.64
C LEU A 125 -24.25 -5.89 11.33
N LYS A 126 -24.87 -5.99 10.15
CA LYS A 126 -25.92 -5.05 9.71
C LYS A 126 -27.09 -4.89 10.68
N PRO A 127 -27.68 -5.97 11.25
CA PRO A 127 -28.75 -5.82 12.24
C PRO A 127 -28.24 -5.37 13.62
N ILE A 128 -26.96 -5.60 13.92
CA ILE A 128 -26.37 -5.46 15.26
C ILE A 128 -25.83 -4.06 15.50
N ALA A 129 -25.15 -3.47 14.51
CA ALA A 129 -24.35 -2.28 14.70
C ALA A 129 -24.25 -1.39 13.45
N SER A 130 -24.03 -0.10 13.66
CA SER A 130 -23.52 0.80 12.63
C SER A 130 -22.01 0.65 12.59
N TYR A 131 -21.44 0.56 11.38
CA TYR A 131 -20.01 0.33 11.22
C TYR A 131 -19.44 1.04 10.01
N ARG A 132 -18.13 1.26 10.05
CA ARG A 132 -17.32 1.76 8.95
C ARG A 132 -16.31 0.69 8.54
N LEU A 133 -16.16 0.50 7.24
CA LEU A 133 -15.13 -0.35 6.68
C LEU A 133 -13.97 0.51 6.19
N TRP A 134 -12.78 0.21 6.70
CA TRP A 134 -11.53 0.83 6.32
C TRP A 134 -10.75 -0.11 5.42
N LEU A 135 -10.49 0.32 4.20
CA LEU A 135 -9.55 -0.34 3.30
C LEU A 135 -8.13 0.10 3.66
N GLN A 136 -7.27 -0.86 3.99
CA GLN A 136 -5.85 -0.68 4.18
C GLN A 136 -5.10 -1.22 2.97
N ILE A 137 -4.32 -0.38 2.30
CA ILE A 137 -3.55 -0.72 1.11
C ILE A 137 -2.08 -0.77 1.49
N ASN A 138 -1.43 -1.88 1.17
CA ASN A 138 -0.01 -2.10 1.39
C ASN A 138 0.75 -1.89 0.07
N PHE A 139 1.91 -1.23 0.14
CA PHE A 139 2.71 -0.82 -1.02
C PHE A 139 4.15 -1.34 -0.91
N HIS A 140 4.69 -1.82 -2.03
CA HIS A 140 6.14 -2.00 -2.21
C HIS A 140 6.73 -0.71 -2.75
N PHE A 141 7.77 -0.20 -2.10
CA PHE A 141 8.37 1.09 -2.45
C PHE A 141 9.67 0.91 -3.21
N PHE A 142 9.85 1.79 -4.19
CA PHE A 142 11.03 1.84 -5.04
C PHE A 142 11.54 3.28 -5.09
N LYS A 143 12.83 3.46 -4.85
CA LYS A 143 13.52 4.74 -5.01
C LYS A 143 14.05 4.82 -6.43
N PHE A 144 13.59 5.81 -7.18
CA PHE A 144 14.05 6.10 -8.53
C PHE A 144 15.08 7.22 -8.48
N THR A 145 16.33 6.91 -8.79
CA THR A 145 17.46 7.86 -8.73
C THR A 145 18.00 8.19 -10.11
N ASN A 146 18.33 9.46 -10.32
CA ASN A 146 19.21 9.91 -11.39
C ASN A 146 20.46 10.54 -10.75
N ALA A 147 21.57 9.79 -10.75
CA ALA A 147 22.82 10.22 -10.12
C ALA A 147 23.40 11.49 -10.79
N LYS A 148 23.35 11.56 -12.12
CA LYS A 148 23.91 12.67 -12.92
C LYS A 148 23.29 14.02 -12.54
N GLN A 149 21.97 14.05 -12.34
CA GLN A 149 21.24 15.25 -12.01
C GLN A 149 20.98 15.38 -10.50
N ARG A 150 21.43 14.42 -9.68
CA ARG A 150 21.16 14.34 -8.23
C ARG A 150 19.66 14.50 -7.92
N MET A 151 18.85 13.69 -8.56
CA MET A 151 17.39 13.70 -8.39
C MET A 151 16.92 12.34 -7.93
N HIS A 152 15.89 12.32 -7.09
CA HIS A 152 15.19 11.09 -6.78
C HIS A 152 13.75 11.32 -6.36
N PHE A 153 12.96 10.28 -6.47
CA PHE A 153 11.59 10.20 -5.99
C PHE A 153 11.26 8.74 -5.69
N PHE A 154 10.14 8.52 -5.00
CA PHE A 154 9.68 7.19 -4.62
C PHE A 154 8.39 6.87 -5.33
N ILE A 155 8.26 5.62 -5.76
CA ILE A 155 6.98 5.07 -6.24
C ILE A 155 6.61 3.91 -5.32
N GLY A 156 5.41 3.98 -4.74
CA GLY A 156 4.75 2.87 -4.08
C GLY A 156 3.87 2.13 -5.07
N LEU A 157 4.15 0.84 -5.30
CA LEU A 157 3.32 -0.07 -6.07
C LEU A 157 2.41 -0.85 -5.12
N PRO A 158 1.07 -0.78 -5.25
CA PRO A 158 0.16 -1.58 -4.44
C PRO A 158 0.46 -3.08 -4.60
N HIS A 159 0.51 -3.83 -3.50
CA HIS A 159 0.78 -5.27 -3.54
C HIS A 159 -0.27 -6.13 -2.82
N SER A 160 -0.87 -5.64 -1.73
CA SER A 160 -2.02 -6.27 -1.07
C SER A 160 -2.93 -5.24 -0.44
N ALA A 161 -4.16 -5.63 -0.08
CA ALA A 161 -5.02 -4.80 0.74
C ALA A 161 -5.87 -5.63 1.71
N ASP A 162 -6.23 -5.00 2.83
CA ASP A 162 -7.01 -5.58 3.90
C ASP A 162 -8.24 -4.71 4.17
N LEU A 163 -9.33 -5.31 4.63
CA LEU A 163 -10.56 -4.61 5.02
C LEU A 163 -10.79 -4.78 6.52
N ALA A 164 -10.72 -3.68 7.26
CA ALA A 164 -10.94 -3.66 8.70
C ALA A 164 -12.25 -2.96 9.04
N VAL A 165 -12.96 -3.45 10.06
CA VAL A 165 -14.20 -2.85 10.54
C VAL A 165 -13.96 -1.98 11.77
N GLU A 166 -14.64 -0.84 11.82
CA GLU A 166 -14.75 0.06 12.96
C GLU A 166 -16.23 0.14 13.34
N ILE A 167 -16.59 -0.36 14.52
CA ILE A 167 -17.95 -0.22 15.05
C ILE A 167 -18.15 1.21 15.55
N ILE A 168 -19.22 1.85 15.08
CA ILE A 168 -19.56 3.24 15.43
C ILE A 168 -20.58 3.25 16.57
N GLU A 169 -21.58 2.36 16.49
CA GLU A 169 -22.70 2.35 17.42
C GLU A 169 -23.34 0.95 17.43
N PHE A 170 -23.80 0.49 18.59
CA PHE A 170 -24.59 -0.73 18.73
C PHE A 170 -26.09 -0.43 18.68
N CYS A 171 -26.81 -1.11 17.81
CA CYS A 171 -28.27 -1.12 17.77
C CYS A 171 -28.87 -2.29 18.56
N GLN A 172 -28.19 -3.44 18.59
CA GLN A 172 -28.61 -4.64 19.32
C GLN A 172 -27.41 -5.26 20.06
N PRO A 173 -26.93 -4.64 21.15
CA PRO A 173 -25.69 -5.06 21.83
C PRO A 173 -25.73 -6.51 22.30
N ASP A 174 -26.89 -7.00 22.77
CA ASP A 174 -27.06 -8.36 23.28
C ASP A 174 -26.82 -9.46 22.22
N GLN A 175 -26.94 -9.11 20.93
CA GLN A 175 -26.71 -10.08 19.83
C GLN A 175 -25.24 -10.19 19.42
N LEU A 176 -24.38 -9.26 19.83
CA LEU A 176 -22.97 -9.26 19.45
C LEU A 176 -22.23 -10.45 20.07
N GLU A 177 -22.39 -10.65 21.38
CA GLU A 177 -21.71 -11.71 22.13
C GLU A 177 -22.06 -13.09 21.55
N SER A 178 -23.36 -13.37 21.39
CA SER A 178 -23.82 -14.62 20.77
C SER A 178 -23.30 -14.82 19.34
N SER A 179 -23.14 -13.75 18.56
CA SER A 179 -22.61 -13.85 17.18
C SER A 179 -21.12 -14.18 17.17
N LEU A 180 -20.34 -13.58 18.07
CA LEU A 180 -18.91 -13.85 18.22
C LEU A 180 -18.67 -15.28 18.72
N GLU A 181 -19.45 -15.75 19.70
CA GLU A 181 -19.39 -17.14 20.19
C GLU A 181 -19.71 -18.17 19.09
N ASN A 182 -20.58 -17.80 18.13
CA ASN A 182 -20.91 -18.61 16.95
C ASN A 182 -19.87 -18.49 15.81
N GLY A 183 -18.66 -18.02 16.11
CA GLY A 183 -17.53 -17.99 15.18
C GLY A 183 -17.55 -16.83 14.18
N LYS A 184 -18.37 -15.80 14.40
CA LYS A 184 -18.24 -14.55 13.63
C LYS A 184 -17.02 -13.76 14.11
N SER A 185 -16.33 -13.12 13.18
CA SER A 185 -15.12 -12.36 13.48
C SER A 185 -15.23 -10.93 12.96
N VAL A 186 -14.65 -10.00 13.71
CA VAL A 186 -14.40 -8.61 13.31
C VAL A 186 -12.95 -8.39 12.89
N GLU A 187 -12.18 -9.47 12.76
CA GLU A 187 -10.81 -9.41 12.29
C GLU A 187 -10.73 -8.86 10.85
N PRO A 188 -9.61 -8.21 10.50
CA PRO A 188 -9.40 -7.74 9.14
C PRO A 188 -9.48 -8.90 8.13
N ILE A 189 -10.15 -8.66 7.01
CA ILE A 189 -10.23 -9.59 5.89
C ILE A 189 -9.16 -9.24 4.87
N ASP A 190 -8.28 -10.18 4.55
CA ASP A 190 -7.34 -10.06 3.44
C ASP A 190 -8.13 -10.09 2.10
N LEU A 191 -8.09 -8.98 1.36
CA LEU A 191 -8.70 -8.88 0.04
C LEU A 191 -7.79 -9.45 -1.07
N GLY A 192 -6.58 -9.86 -0.70
CA GLY A 192 -5.60 -10.48 -1.55
C GLY A 192 -4.71 -9.47 -2.27
N VAL A 193 -4.12 -9.98 -3.35
CA VAL A 193 -3.15 -9.26 -4.16
C VAL A 193 -3.83 -8.51 -5.29
N PHE A 194 -3.34 -7.32 -5.59
CA PHE A 194 -3.81 -6.54 -6.74
C PHE A 194 -3.55 -7.25 -8.08
N GLU A 195 -4.60 -7.29 -8.91
CA GLU A 195 -4.57 -7.72 -10.30
C GLU A 195 -4.12 -6.57 -11.22
N ASN A 196 -3.56 -6.91 -12.39
CA ASN A 196 -3.29 -6.00 -13.52
C ASN A 196 -2.10 -5.02 -13.41
N GLY A 197 -0.92 -5.50 -13.01
CA GLY A 197 0.34 -4.81 -13.30
C GLY A 197 0.83 -5.03 -14.73
N LYS A 198 1.41 -4.01 -15.38
CA LYS A 198 2.21 -4.20 -16.61
C LYS A 198 3.43 -5.10 -16.31
N PRO A 199 4.07 -5.73 -17.32
CA PRO A 199 5.26 -6.55 -17.11
C PRO A 199 6.34 -5.86 -16.26
N GLY A 200 6.55 -4.56 -16.44
CA GLY A 200 7.48 -3.77 -15.61
C GLY A 200 7.11 -3.70 -14.12
N SER A 201 5.81 -3.69 -13.77
CA SER A 201 5.38 -3.78 -12.36
C SER A 201 5.62 -5.16 -11.77
N LYS A 202 5.38 -6.22 -12.54
CA LYS A 202 5.68 -7.59 -12.10
C LYS A 202 7.18 -7.74 -11.83
N GLU A 203 8.02 -7.23 -12.72
CA GLU A 203 9.47 -7.31 -12.56
C GLU A 203 9.99 -6.53 -11.35
N LEU A 204 9.52 -5.30 -11.13
CA LEU A 204 9.85 -4.55 -9.92
C LEU A 204 9.40 -5.29 -8.66
N ARG A 205 8.19 -5.86 -8.67
CA ARG A 205 7.69 -6.64 -7.54
C ARG A 205 8.55 -7.88 -7.27
N ARG A 206 8.95 -8.63 -8.30
CA ARG A 206 9.89 -9.75 -8.16
C ARG A 206 11.22 -9.29 -7.58
N ARG A 207 11.79 -8.16 -8.06
CA ARG A 207 13.03 -7.60 -7.51
C ARG A 207 12.88 -7.24 -6.03
N TYR A 208 11.77 -6.64 -5.64
CA TYR A 208 11.47 -6.32 -4.24
C TYR A 208 11.37 -7.58 -3.37
N LEU A 209 10.60 -8.58 -3.80
CA LEU A 209 10.42 -9.83 -3.07
C LEU A 209 11.74 -10.60 -2.92
N ARG A 210 12.54 -10.70 -3.99
CA ARG A 210 13.86 -11.33 -3.94
C ARG A 210 14.78 -10.62 -2.94
N GLU A 211 14.79 -9.30 -2.94
CA GLU A 211 15.60 -8.53 -1.98
C GLU A 211 15.10 -8.71 -0.54
N LYS A 212 13.78 -8.70 -0.31
CA LYS A 212 13.21 -8.92 1.02
C LYS A 212 13.48 -10.32 1.54
N ILE A 213 13.35 -11.35 0.69
CA ILE A 213 13.70 -12.74 1.02
C ILE A 213 15.20 -12.85 1.34
N ARG A 214 16.07 -12.18 0.57
CA ARG A 214 17.52 -12.14 0.83
C ARG A 214 17.81 -11.54 2.21
N GLN A 215 17.15 -10.45 2.57
CA GLN A 215 17.28 -9.80 3.89
C GLN A 215 16.76 -10.66 5.02
N LEU A 216 15.59 -11.28 4.86
CA LEU A 216 15.02 -12.20 5.85
C LEU A 216 15.90 -13.44 6.06
N ASN A 217 16.47 -13.99 4.99
CA ASN A 217 17.44 -15.09 5.09
C ASN A 217 18.71 -14.65 5.83
N ALA A 218 19.21 -13.44 5.60
CA ALA A 218 20.34 -12.91 6.35
C ALA A 218 19.99 -12.73 7.84
N ALA A 219 18.81 -12.16 8.16
CA ALA A 219 18.34 -11.99 9.53
C ALA A 219 18.12 -13.32 10.25
N LEU A 220 17.61 -14.34 9.57
CA LEU A 220 17.44 -15.69 10.11
C LEU A 220 18.76 -16.34 10.56
N LEU A 221 19.89 -15.96 9.93
CA LEU A 221 21.22 -16.44 10.31
C LEU A 221 21.77 -15.74 11.55
N THR A 222 21.28 -14.54 11.89
CA THR A 222 21.84 -13.69 12.95
C THR A 222 20.92 -13.52 14.17
N GLU A 223 19.60 -13.60 13.99
CA GLU A 223 18.61 -13.34 15.04
C GLU A 223 18.00 -14.64 15.58
N MET A 224 18.28 -14.98 16.83
CA MET A 224 17.75 -16.20 17.46
C MET A 224 16.33 -16.03 18.03
N LEU A 225 15.94 -14.82 18.48
CA LEU A 225 14.73 -14.63 19.29
C LEU A 225 13.42 -14.62 18.48
N HIS A 226 13.48 -14.49 17.15
CA HIS A 226 12.28 -14.33 16.29
C HIS A 226 12.29 -15.20 15.04
N GLN A 227 13.06 -16.29 15.02
CA GLN A 227 13.23 -17.10 13.81
C GLN A 227 11.92 -17.62 13.22
N GLU A 228 10.95 -18.00 14.06
CA GLU A 228 9.66 -18.51 13.58
C GLU A 228 8.84 -17.42 12.87
N LEU A 229 8.85 -16.19 13.38
CA LEU A 229 8.18 -15.05 12.74
C LEU A 229 8.86 -14.70 11.40
N LEU A 230 10.19 -14.63 11.40
CA LEU A 230 10.98 -14.35 10.21
C LEU A 230 10.80 -15.44 9.13
N ARG A 231 10.69 -16.72 9.52
CA ARG A 231 10.40 -17.84 8.59
C ARG A 231 9.02 -17.69 7.97
N ARG A 232 7.99 -17.43 8.79
CA ARG A 232 6.62 -17.23 8.29
C ARG A 232 6.53 -16.06 7.32
N GLU A 233 7.21 -14.96 7.61
CA GLU A 233 7.27 -13.79 6.73
C GLU A 233 8.00 -14.11 5.41
N ARG A 234 9.15 -14.79 5.50
CA ARG A 234 9.89 -15.27 4.31
C ARG A 234 9.02 -16.18 3.45
N ASP A 235 8.35 -17.16 4.04
CA ASP A 235 7.52 -18.14 3.32
C ASP A 235 6.27 -17.49 2.70
N ARG A 236 5.76 -16.40 3.31
CA ARG A 236 4.75 -15.55 2.68
C ARG A 236 5.29 -14.89 1.42
N TYR A 237 6.45 -14.23 1.49
CA TYR A 237 7.04 -13.56 0.33
C TYR A 237 7.51 -14.54 -0.75
N GLN A 238 7.94 -15.75 -0.36
CA GLN A 238 8.31 -16.82 -1.27
C GLN A 238 7.09 -17.27 -2.10
N ARG A 239 5.96 -17.56 -1.44
CA ARG A 239 4.70 -17.91 -2.12
C ARG A 239 4.20 -16.80 -3.03
N GLU A 240 4.35 -15.55 -2.61
CA GLU A 240 4.02 -14.40 -3.46
C GLU A 240 4.93 -14.32 -4.70
N LEU A 241 6.22 -14.60 -4.55
CA LEU A 241 7.17 -14.62 -5.65
C LEU A 241 6.84 -15.74 -6.65
N GLU A 242 6.55 -16.94 -6.17
CA GLU A 242 6.15 -18.10 -6.97
C GLU A 242 4.86 -17.82 -7.76
N ALA A 243 3.88 -17.14 -7.15
CA ALA A 243 2.64 -16.76 -7.84
C ALA A 243 2.84 -15.71 -8.96
N LEU A 244 4.01 -15.07 -9.02
CA LEU A 244 4.37 -14.10 -10.05
C LEU A 244 5.20 -14.70 -11.18
N GLU A 245 5.73 -15.92 -11.04
CA GLU A 245 6.54 -16.62 -12.05
C GLU A 245 5.65 -17.37 -13.06
#